data_AF-A0A6A6SQU1-F1
#
_entry.id   AF-A0A6A6SQU1-F1
#
_cell.length_a   1.000
_cell.length_b   1.000
_cell.length_c   1.000
_cell.angle_alpha   90.00
_cell.angle_beta   90.00
_cell.angle_gamma   90.00
#
_symmetry.space_group_name_H-M   'P 1'
#
loop_
_entity.id
_entity.type
_entity.pdbx_description
1 polymer ?
#
loop_
_entity_poly.entity_id
_entity_poly.type
_entity_poly.pdbx_seq_one_letter_code
_entity_poly.pdbx_strand_id
1 'polypeptide(L)'
;SVQDEGMDGNDSDAASVTSSVNNGHEPFDTFQEKVRSLCRGLWSPTPGDIHVERMISGCSNRVVAITRSPSNRRSGFAPKLRNALSTITVPAIIADSLFVPSGLFTHRTDRFVLRIPWNSTSWVQYEIAVNRFVAANYTIPIPEIHHQDIFANNKIGPWPSFSRIVTAMNALGFFHDKQHYLTHLDLEPRNLMVQVINDKSTRLSGILDWDEALFAPAFMNRKPPQWLWDWQDDDEEDESKANDVPLDAGNWEIKRAFEDAAGHSIVRYAYGKEYRTARDMFRLAVEGVNSNESFRYAAKIIADWNVLHPEHSVELVV
;
A
#
# COMPACT_ATOMS: atom_id res chain seq x y z
N SER A 1 -33.84 31.05 -47.55
CA SER A 1 -33.88 29.63 -47.94
C SER A 1 -32.91 28.91 -47.02
N VAL A 2 -33.30 28.57 -45.79
CA VAL A 2 -34.07 27.38 -45.35
C VAL A 2 -33.44 26.08 -45.84
N GLN A 3 -32.78 25.38 -44.91
CA GLN A 3 -32.86 23.94 -44.54
C GLN A 3 -31.61 23.67 -43.68
N ASP A 4 -31.69 23.56 -42.35
CA ASP A 4 -32.37 22.53 -41.54
C ASP A 4 -31.79 21.14 -41.78
N GLU A 5 -30.89 20.68 -40.91
CA GLU A 5 -30.83 19.28 -40.46
C GLU A 5 -30.44 19.25 -38.98
N GLY A 6 -31.37 18.74 -38.17
CA GLY A 6 -31.22 18.51 -36.75
C GLY A 6 -30.31 17.33 -36.44
N MET A 7 -29.60 17.42 -35.32
CA MET A 7 -29.01 16.27 -34.64
C MET A 7 -29.86 15.98 -33.41
N ASP A 8 -30.85 15.11 -33.60
CA ASP A 8 -31.50 14.36 -32.53
C ASP A 8 -30.55 13.29 -32.00
N GLY A 9 -30.59 13.13 -30.67
CA GLY A 9 -29.69 12.29 -29.91
C GLY A 9 -29.87 10.79 -30.14
N ASN A 10 -28.75 10.08 -30.00
CA ASN A 10 -28.72 8.71 -29.50
C ASN A 10 -27.28 8.30 -29.17
N ASP A 11 -26.79 8.62 -27.98
CA ASP A 11 -25.71 7.87 -27.33
C ASP A 11 -26.20 7.63 -25.91
N SER A 12 -27.08 6.64 -25.75
CA SER A 12 -26.69 5.25 -25.50
C SER A 12 -25.82 5.18 -24.25
N ASP A 13 -26.42 4.62 -23.20
CA ASP A 13 -25.81 4.22 -21.95
C ASP A 13 -24.65 3.23 -22.19
N ALA A 14 -23.57 3.73 -22.78
CA ALA A 14 -22.25 3.14 -22.68
C ALA A 14 -21.87 3.26 -21.21
N ALA A 15 -22.33 2.27 -20.44
CA ALA A 15 -21.92 2.00 -19.08
C ALA A 15 -20.46 2.40 -18.95
N SER A 16 -20.22 3.49 -18.23
CA SER A 16 -18.90 4.05 -18.00
C SER A 16 -18.00 2.89 -17.62
N VAL A 17 -17.14 2.48 -18.55
CA VAL A 17 -16.05 1.55 -18.29
C VAL A 17 -15.14 2.34 -17.37
N THR A 18 -15.51 2.28 -16.09
CA THR A 18 -15.01 3.14 -15.03
C THR A 18 -13.49 3.10 -15.06
N SER A 19 -12.88 4.28 -14.89
CA SER A 19 -11.45 4.60 -14.80
C SER A 19 -10.52 3.59 -14.11
N SER A 20 -11.08 2.62 -13.40
CA SER A 20 -10.40 1.41 -12.92
C SER A 20 -9.62 0.59 -13.96
N VAL A 21 -10.06 0.52 -15.22
CA VAL A 21 -9.30 -0.21 -16.27
C VAL A 21 -8.09 0.61 -16.72
N ASN A 22 -8.27 1.91 -16.97
CA ASN A 22 -7.18 2.79 -17.39
C ASN A 22 -6.12 3.01 -16.31
N ASN A 23 -6.49 2.94 -15.03
CA ASN A 23 -5.56 3.20 -13.94
C ASN A 23 -4.81 1.94 -13.47
N GLY A 24 -5.02 0.77 -14.09
CA GLY A 24 -4.27 -0.45 -13.77
C GLY A 24 -4.64 -1.12 -12.44
N HIS A 25 -5.86 -0.91 -11.93
CA HIS A 25 -6.29 -1.44 -10.63
C HIS A 25 -6.13 -2.95 -10.52
N GLU A 26 -5.60 -3.44 -9.38
CA GLU A 26 -5.75 -4.85 -9.01
C GLU A 26 -7.24 -5.22 -9.19
N PRO A 27 -7.56 -6.27 -9.97
CA PRO A 27 -8.92 -6.69 -10.20
C PRO A 27 -9.65 -6.89 -8.87
N PHE A 28 -10.91 -6.45 -8.80
CA PHE A 28 -11.68 -6.55 -7.56
C PHE A 28 -11.75 -8.01 -7.05
N ASP A 29 -11.72 -8.98 -7.97
CA ASP A 29 -11.79 -10.40 -7.66
C ASP A 29 -10.62 -10.93 -6.82
N THR A 30 -9.43 -10.36 -6.96
CA THR A 30 -8.29 -10.70 -6.10
C THR A 30 -8.26 -9.81 -4.85
N PHE A 31 -8.70 -8.55 -4.98
CA PHE A 31 -8.72 -7.60 -3.87
C PHE A 31 -9.71 -7.97 -2.75
N GLN A 32 -10.83 -8.61 -3.09
CA GLN A 32 -11.86 -9.00 -2.12
C GLN A 32 -11.34 -9.96 -1.03
N GLU A 33 -10.36 -10.82 -1.32
CA GLU A 33 -9.75 -11.69 -0.31
C GLU A 33 -8.96 -10.88 0.73
N LYS A 34 -8.30 -9.79 0.32
CA LYS A 34 -7.60 -8.86 1.22
C LYS A 34 -8.57 -8.22 2.21
N VAL A 35 -9.71 -7.75 1.68
CA VAL A 35 -10.77 -7.17 2.50
C VAL A 35 -11.34 -8.20 3.48
N ARG A 36 -11.56 -9.45 3.03
CA ARG A 36 -12.00 -10.54 3.92
C ARG A 36 -10.97 -10.83 5.01
N SER A 37 -9.68 -10.88 4.68
CA SER A 37 -8.58 -11.08 5.62
C SER A 37 -8.51 -9.97 6.67
N LEU A 38 -8.60 -8.71 6.24
CA LEU A 38 -8.70 -7.55 7.12
C LEU A 38 -9.88 -7.69 8.09
N CYS A 39 -11.08 -7.96 7.56
CA CYS A 39 -12.28 -8.10 8.38
C CYS A 39 -12.18 -9.27 9.37
N ARG A 40 -11.51 -10.37 8.99
CA ARG A 40 -11.22 -11.49 9.91
C ARG A 40 -10.39 -11.03 11.10
N GLY A 41 -9.38 -10.20 10.85
CA GLY A 41 -8.55 -9.59 11.88
C GLY A 41 -9.29 -8.62 12.80
N LEU A 42 -10.24 -7.85 12.27
CA LEU A 42 -10.97 -6.83 13.04
C LEU A 42 -12.08 -7.42 13.92
N TRP A 43 -12.82 -8.41 13.40
CA TRP A 43 -14.05 -8.86 14.04
C TRP A 43 -14.08 -10.33 14.45
N SER A 44 -13.04 -11.11 14.15
CA SER A 44 -13.02 -12.57 14.36
C SER A 44 -14.32 -13.29 13.91
N PRO A 45 -14.85 -13.01 12.71
CA PRO A 45 -16.07 -13.59 12.17
C PRO A 45 -15.88 -15.07 11.81
N THR A 46 -16.98 -15.83 11.75
CA THR A 46 -16.95 -17.20 11.22
C THR A 46 -16.76 -17.17 9.68
N PRO A 47 -16.11 -18.17 9.07
CA PRO A 47 -16.00 -18.26 7.61
C PRO A 47 -17.38 -18.28 6.95
N GLY A 48 -17.60 -17.40 5.96
CA GLY A 48 -18.89 -17.23 5.28
C GLY A 48 -19.75 -16.07 5.80
N ASP A 49 -19.39 -15.46 6.93
CA ASP A 49 -20.16 -14.35 7.51
C ASP A 49 -19.88 -12.99 6.84
N ILE A 50 -18.89 -12.90 5.96
CA ILE A 50 -18.48 -11.63 5.36
C ILE A 50 -18.65 -11.66 3.86
N HIS A 51 -19.58 -10.84 3.39
CA HIS A 51 -19.80 -10.53 1.99
C HIS A 51 -19.14 -9.19 1.65
N VAL A 52 -18.46 -9.15 0.52
CA VAL A 52 -17.69 -7.99 0.06
C VAL A 52 -18.15 -7.69 -1.36
N GLU A 53 -18.57 -6.45 -1.59
CA GLU A 53 -19.10 -5.98 -2.86
C GLU A 53 -18.39 -4.71 -3.29
N ARG A 54 -18.09 -4.60 -4.58
CA ARG A 54 -17.47 -3.40 -5.15
C ARG A 54 -18.52 -2.30 -5.20
N MET A 55 -18.26 -1.17 -4.57
CA MET A 55 -19.09 0.02 -4.76
C MET A 55 -18.61 0.82 -5.97
N ILE A 56 -19.54 1.42 -6.69
CA ILE A 56 -19.20 2.42 -7.71
C ILE A 56 -18.60 3.61 -6.97
N SER A 57 -17.34 3.92 -7.24
CA SER A 57 -16.63 5.05 -6.66
C SER A 57 -16.07 5.97 -7.74
N GLY A 58 -15.79 7.21 -7.37
CA GLY A 58 -15.05 8.15 -8.22
C GLY A 58 -13.59 7.71 -8.45
N CYS A 59 -12.88 8.46 -9.28
CA CYS A 59 -11.52 8.11 -9.73
C CYS A 59 -10.45 8.05 -8.62
N SER A 60 -10.69 8.63 -7.44
CA SER A 60 -9.63 8.87 -6.43
C SER A 60 -9.68 7.97 -5.20
N ASN A 61 -10.72 7.15 -5.02
CA ASN A 61 -10.89 6.32 -3.82
C ASN A 61 -11.40 4.93 -4.19
N ARG A 62 -10.83 3.89 -3.60
CA ARG A 62 -11.42 2.55 -3.66
C ARG A 62 -12.44 2.43 -2.53
N VAL A 63 -13.69 2.14 -2.90
CA VAL A 63 -14.81 2.00 -1.95
C VAL A 63 -15.36 0.59 -2.05
N VAL A 64 -15.46 -0.07 -0.91
CA VAL A 64 -15.90 -1.45 -0.81
C VAL A 64 -17.01 -1.56 0.22
N ALA A 65 -18.15 -2.13 -0.18
CA ALA A 65 -19.22 -2.47 0.73
C ALA A 65 -18.89 -3.79 1.42
N ILE A 66 -19.05 -3.82 2.74
CA ILE A 66 -18.86 -5.00 3.56
C ILE A 66 -20.17 -5.28 4.27
N THR A 67 -20.73 -6.46 4.06
CA THR A 67 -21.91 -6.93 4.79
C THR A 67 -21.48 -8.07 5.70
N ARG A 68 -21.70 -7.90 7.01
CA ARG A 68 -21.46 -8.93 8.01
C ARG A 68 -22.78 -9.58 8.38
N SER A 69 -22.91 -10.86 8.04
CA SER A 69 -23.98 -11.70 8.55
C SER A 69 -23.74 -11.96 10.05
N PRO A 70 -24.79 -11.94 10.87
CA PRO A 70 -24.66 -12.29 12.27
C PRO A 70 -24.15 -13.73 12.37
N SER A 71 -23.06 -13.92 13.12
CA SER A 71 -22.51 -15.26 13.34
C SER A 71 -23.61 -16.14 13.92
N ASN A 72 -23.89 -17.28 13.28
CA ASN A 72 -24.65 -18.36 13.86
C ASN A 72 -23.81 -19.02 14.98
N ARG A 73 -23.47 -18.27 16.03
CA ARG A 73 -23.16 -18.90 17.31
C ARG A 73 -24.45 -19.54 17.76
N ARG A 74 -24.66 -20.80 17.38
CA ARG A 74 -25.49 -21.72 18.16
C ARG A 74 -24.94 -21.59 19.57
N SER A 75 -25.65 -20.89 20.44
CA SER A 75 -25.33 -20.89 21.85
C SER A 75 -25.37 -22.35 22.26
N GLY A 76 -24.19 -22.94 22.46
CA GLY A 76 -24.02 -24.27 22.99
C GLY A 76 -24.39 -24.29 24.47
N PHE A 77 -25.59 -23.84 24.82
CA PHE A 77 -26.23 -24.31 26.04
C PHE A 77 -26.85 -25.65 25.68
N ALA A 78 -26.10 -26.69 25.99
CA ALA A 78 -26.49 -28.08 25.83
C ALA A 78 -27.93 -28.30 26.33
N PRO A 79 -28.78 -29.05 25.61
CA PRO A 79 -30.04 -29.56 26.15
C PRO A 79 -29.72 -30.71 27.12
N LYS A 80 -28.92 -30.48 28.15
CA LYS A 80 -28.69 -31.42 29.25
C LYS A 80 -29.66 -31.22 30.41
N LEU A 81 -30.49 -30.17 30.39
CA LEU A 81 -31.54 -29.94 31.39
C LEU A 81 -32.92 -30.50 30.97
N ARG A 82 -33.03 -31.25 29.87
CA ARG A 82 -34.30 -31.87 29.47
C ARG A 82 -34.55 -33.21 30.15
N ASN A 83 -33.50 -33.88 30.63
CA ASN A 83 -33.60 -35.18 31.31
C ASN A 83 -33.50 -35.07 32.84
N ALA A 84 -33.42 -33.87 33.41
CA ALA A 84 -33.34 -33.65 34.86
C ALA A 84 -34.61 -33.03 35.48
N LEU A 85 -35.61 -32.67 34.67
CA LEU A 85 -36.86 -32.04 35.13
C LEU A 85 -38.13 -32.84 34.82
N SER A 86 -38.03 -34.05 34.27
CA SER A 86 -39.19 -34.95 34.14
C SER A 86 -39.65 -35.56 35.47
N THR A 87 -38.92 -35.32 36.57
CA THR A 87 -39.23 -35.79 37.92
C THR A 87 -39.82 -34.71 38.84
N ILE A 88 -40.01 -33.48 38.37
CA ILE A 88 -40.64 -32.42 39.17
C ILE A 88 -41.89 -31.92 38.45
N THR A 89 -43.04 -32.23 39.03
CA THR A 89 -44.36 -31.77 38.59
C THR A 89 -44.48 -30.27 38.83
N VAL A 90 -44.06 -29.45 37.86
CA VAL A 90 -44.30 -28.00 37.89
C VAL A 90 -45.68 -27.72 37.29
N PRO A 91 -46.56 -26.95 37.95
CA PRO A 91 -47.85 -26.55 37.41
C PRO A 91 -47.70 -25.86 36.05
N ALA A 92 -48.57 -26.20 35.10
CA ALA A 92 -48.53 -25.74 33.70
C ALA A 92 -48.44 -24.22 33.50
N ILE A 93 -48.76 -23.43 34.52
CA ILE A 93 -48.79 -21.96 34.48
C ILE A 93 -47.38 -21.33 34.51
N ILE A 94 -46.35 -22.05 34.99
CA ILE A 94 -44.96 -21.52 35.02
C ILE A 94 -44.17 -21.91 33.76
N ALA A 95 -44.55 -23.00 33.08
CA ALA A 95 -43.86 -23.47 31.87
C ALA A 95 -43.93 -22.45 30.72
N ASP A 96 -45.06 -21.74 30.59
CA ASP A 96 -45.24 -20.71 29.55
C ASP A 96 -44.41 -19.43 29.80
N SER A 97 -43.92 -19.22 31.02
CA SER A 97 -43.07 -18.07 31.37
C SER A 97 -41.57 -18.30 31.18
N LEU A 98 -41.15 -19.55 30.98
CA LEU A 98 -39.74 -19.94 30.79
C LEU A 98 -39.39 -20.25 29.33
N PHE A 99 -40.38 -20.30 28.45
CA PHE A 99 -40.17 -20.32 27.01
C PHE A 99 -40.30 -18.91 26.45
N VAL A 100 -39.18 -18.18 26.46
CA VAL A 100 -39.02 -17.03 25.57
C VAL A 100 -39.29 -17.54 24.15
N PRO A 101 -40.26 -16.97 23.42
CA PRO A 101 -40.52 -17.38 22.04
C PRO A 101 -39.22 -17.24 21.24
N SER A 102 -38.76 -18.32 20.63
CA SER A 102 -37.61 -18.33 19.71
C SER A 102 -37.85 -17.52 18.42
N GLY A 103 -38.88 -16.67 18.38
CA GLY A 103 -39.21 -15.78 17.27
C GLY A 103 -38.99 -14.33 17.69
N LEU A 104 -37.98 -13.71 17.09
CA LEU A 104 -37.58 -12.28 17.09
C LEU A 104 -36.10 -12.05 17.44
N PHE A 105 -35.19 -12.98 17.12
CA PHE A 105 -33.85 -12.53 16.75
C PHE A 105 -33.94 -11.95 15.35
N THR A 106 -34.23 -10.65 15.26
CA THR A 106 -33.93 -9.89 14.04
C THR A 106 -32.43 -10.01 13.84
N HIS A 107 -32.02 -10.90 12.95
CA HIS A 107 -30.64 -11.05 12.52
C HIS A 107 -30.22 -9.74 11.87
N ARG A 108 -29.70 -8.82 12.68
CA ARG A 108 -29.24 -7.51 12.22
C ARG A 108 -27.97 -7.75 11.43
N THR A 109 -28.07 -7.60 10.12
CA THR A 109 -26.92 -7.54 9.23
C THR A 109 -26.26 -6.19 9.40
N ASP A 110 -24.96 -6.20 9.71
CA ASP A 110 -24.19 -4.97 9.81
C ASP A 110 -23.61 -4.66 8.44
N ARG A 111 -23.77 -3.41 7.99
CA ARG A 111 -23.23 -2.93 6.71
C ARG A 111 -22.19 -1.86 6.99
N PHE A 112 -21.02 -2.03 6.40
CA PHE A 112 -19.90 -1.12 6.51
C PHE A 112 -19.43 -0.69 5.13
N VAL A 113 -18.76 0.45 5.09
CA VAL A 113 -18.06 0.94 3.89
C VAL A 113 -16.58 1.05 4.25
N LEU A 114 -15.74 0.31 3.53
CA LEU A 114 -14.30 0.47 3.58
C LEU A 114 -13.89 1.49 2.50
N ARG A 115 -13.31 2.60 2.94
CA ARG A 115 -12.68 3.59 2.06
C ARG A 115 -11.17 3.43 2.14
N ILE A 116 -10.53 3.34 0.97
CA ILE A 116 -9.07 3.31 0.85
C ILE A 116 -8.69 4.50 -0.03
N PRO A 117 -8.12 5.55 0.58
CA PRO A 117 -7.73 6.75 -0.13
C PRO A 117 -6.48 6.51 -0.96
N TRP A 118 -6.38 7.20 -2.10
CA TRP A 118 -5.16 7.19 -2.94
C TRP A 118 -4.01 7.92 -2.26
N ASN A 119 -4.18 9.17 -1.82
CA ASN A 119 -3.06 10.01 -1.37
C ASN A 119 -3.07 10.31 0.14
N SER A 120 -1.86 10.49 0.68
CA SER A 120 -1.46 11.04 1.98
C SER A 120 -2.35 10.76 3.20
N THR A 121 -1.73 10.21 4.25
CA THR A 121 -2.31 10.02 5.59
C THR A 121 -2.81 11.31 6.23
N SER A 122 -2.24 12.48 5.90
CA SER A 122 -2.62 13.75 6.51
C SER A 122 -4.04 14.18 6.15
N TRP A 123 -4.49 13.87 4.92
CA TRP A 123 -5.84 14.23 4.49
C TRP A 123 -6.91 13.35 5.15
N VAL A 124 -6.60 12.06 5.36
CA VAL A 124 -7.49 11.12 6.04
C VAL A 124 -7.72 11.52 7.50
N GLN A 125 -6.65 11.93 8.20
CA GLN A 125 -6.77 12.41 9.58
C GLN A 125 -7.63 13.66 9.66
N TYR A 126 -7.48 14.58 8.70
CA TYR A 126 -8.33 15.76 8.60
C TYR A 126 -9.80 15.40 8.33
N GLU A 127 -10.09 14.51 7.37
CA GLU A 127 -11.47 14.04 7.11
C GLU A 127 -12.11 13.39 8.35
N ILE A 128 -11.33 12.58 9.09
CA ILE A 128 -11.78 11.95 10.33
C ILE A 128 -12.12 13.02 11.38
N ALA A 129 -11.25 14.02 11.54
CA ALA A 129 -11.46 15.12 12.49
C ALA A 129 -12.70 15.94 12.13
N VAL A 130 -12.90 16.25 10.85
CA VAL A 130 -14.08 16.96 10.35
C VAL A 130 -15.35 16.14 10.59
N ASN A 131 -15.36 14.84 10.28
CA ASN A 131 -16.52 13.99 10.58
C ASN A 131 -16.86 14.00 12.07
N ARG A 132 -15.87 13.82 12.95
CA ARG A 132 -16.10 13.88 14.41
C ARG A 132 -16.65 15.23 14.86
N PHE A 133 -16.12 16.32 14.33
CA PHE A 133 -16.62 17.67 14.61
C PHE A 133 -18.07 17.83 14.16
N VAL A 134 -18.42 17.38 12.95
CA VAL A 134 -19.78 17.50 12.44
C VAL A 134 -20.76 16.66 13.26
N ALA A 135 -20.42 15.42 13.63
CA ALA A 135 -21.26 14.57 14.47
C ALA A 135 -21.52 15.18 15.86
N ALA A 136 -20.52 15.85 16.43
CA ALA A 136 -20.63 16.44 17.75
C ALA A 136 -21.45 17.73 17.77
N ASN A 137 -21.49 18.46 16.66
CA ASN A 137 -22.05 19.82 16.60
C ASN A 137 -23.33 19.95 15.77
N TYR A 138 -23.67 18.95 14.97
CA TYR A 138 -24.82 19.00 14.06
C TYR A 138 -25.59 17.68 14.04
N THR A 139 -26.88 17.75 13.72
CA THR A 139 -27.78 16.58 13.61
C THR A 139 -27.80 15.98 12.20
N ILE A 140 -26.87 16.39 11.34
CA ILE A 140 -26.80 15.91 9.97
C ILE A 140 -26.37 14.44 10.01
N PRO A 141 -27.02 13.53 9.27
CA PRO A 141 -26.58 12.14 9.19
C PRO A 141 -25.18 12.09 8.60
N ILE A 142 -24.21 11.60 9.39
CA ILE A 142 -22.86 11.33 8.91
C ILE A 142 -22.46 9.88 9.19
N PRO A 143 -21.51 9.32 8.42
CA PRO A 143 -21.02 7.97 8.67
C PRO A 143 -20.32 7.86 10.03
N GLU A 144 -20.61 6.79 10.77
CA GLU A 144 -19.84 6.43 11.97
C GLU A 144 -18.50 5.81 11.55
N ILE A 145 -17.41 6.33 12.11
CA ILE A 145 -16.06 5.78 11.89
C ILE A 145 -15.84 4.66 12.90
N HIS A 146 -16.10 3.42 12.48
CA HIS A 146 -15.91 2.25 13.33
C HIS A 146 -14.42 1.94 13.56
N HIS A 147 -13.62 1.96 12.49
CA HIS A 147 -12.20 1.62 12.52
C HIS A 147 -11.44 2.59 11.62
N GLN A 148 -10.24 2.96 12.04
CA GLN A 148 -9.29 3.72 11.22
C GLN A 148 -7.92 3.06 11.37
N ASP A 149 -7.25 2.85 10.25
CA ASP A 149 -5.84 2.43 10.24
C ASP A 149 -5.07 3.43 9.39
N ILE A 150 -4.21 4.18 10.05
CA ILE A 150 -3.35 5.21 9.47
C ILE A 150 -1.89 4.80 9.53
N PHE A 151 -1.60 3.57 9.98
CA PHE A 151 -0.24 3.10 10.26
C PHE A 151 0.23 2.06 9.24
N ALA A 152 1.55 1.92 9.13
CA ALA A 152 2.23 1.01 8.20
C ALA A 152 1.96 -0.49 8.44
N ASN A 153 1.27 -0.86 9.53
CA ASN A 153 0.86 -2.25 9.79
C ASN A 153 -0.52 -2.58 9.19
N ASN A 154 -0.93 -1.83 8.17
CA ASN A 154 -2.11 -2.14 7.41
C ASN A 154 -1.97 -3.56 6.84
N LYS A 155 -2.94 -4.42 7.18
CA LYS A 155 -3.00 -5.81 6.70
C LYS A 155 -3.21 -5.90 5.19
N ILE A 156 -3.52 -4.79 4.53
CA ILE A 156 -3.65 -4.65 3.09
C ILE A 156 -2.41 -3.92 2.57
N GLY A 157 -1.59 -4.60 1.75
CA GLY A 157 -0.43 -3.99 1.12
C GLY A 157 0.82 -4.88 1.13
N PRO A 158 1.93 -4.41 0.54
CA PRO A 158 3.19 -5.17 0.50
C PRO A 158 3.94 -5.19 1.84
N TRP A 159 3.48 -4.44 2.84
CA TRP A 159 4.20 -4.19 4.09
C TRP A 159 4.56 -5.45 4.89
N PRO A 160 3.68 -6.46 5.03
CA PRO A 160 4.07 -7.68 5.73
C PRO A 160 5.21 -8.43 5.01
N SER A 161 5.18 -8.46 3.68
CA SER A 161 6.23 -9.07 2.86
C SER A 161 7.53 -8.27 2.96
N PHE A 162 7.45 -6.94 2.87
CA PHE A 162 8.60 -6.04 3.05
C PHE A 162 9.22 -6.19 4.45
N SER A 163 8.41 -6.29 5.50
CA SER A 163 8.91 -6.53 6.87
C SER A 163 9.69 -7.84 6.98
N ARG A 164 9.24 -8.90 6.30
CA ARG A 164 9.96 -10.19 6.24
C ARG A 164 11.28 -10.06 5.48
N ILE A 165 11.28 -9.33 4.35
CA ILE A 165 12.51 -9.05 3.58
C ILE A 165 13.51 -8.27 4.43
N VAL A 166 13.12 -7.16 5.05
CA VAL A 166 14.01 -6.37 5.93
C VAL A 166 14.58 -7.23 7.06
N THR A 167 13.78 -8.11 7.65
CA THR A 167 14.24 -9.03 8.70
C THR A 167 15.30 -10.00 8.17
N ALA A 168 15.08 -10.58 6.99
CA ALA A 168 16.04 -11.46 6.34
C ALA A 168 17.33 -10.70 5.98
N MET A 169 17.21 -9.49 5.42
CA MET A 169 18.35 -8.63 5.12
C MET A 169 19.20 -8.32 6.35
N ASN A 170 18.55 -8.02 7.48
CA ASN A 170 19.23 -7.80 8.74
C ASN A 170 19.98 -9.06 9.21
N ALA A 171 19.35 -10.23 9.12
CA ALA A 171 19.96 -11.51 9.50
C ALA A 171 21.17 -11.88 8.60
N LEU A 172 21.12 -11.50 7.33
CA LEU A 172 22.21 -11.66 6.35
C LEU A 172 23.32 -10.60 6.50
N GLY A 173 23.17 -9.61 7.40
CA GLY A 173 24.19 -8.62 7.71
C GLY A 173 24.26 -7.42 6.75
N PHE A 174 23.21 -7.17 5.96
CA PHE A 174 23.16 -6.00 5.08
C PHE A 174 23.07 -4.68 5.87
N PHE A 175 22.53 -4.71 7.09
CA PHE A 175 22.37 -3.51 7.96
C PHE A 175 23.39 -3.47 9.11
N HIS A 176 24.67 -3.65 8.77
CA HIS A 176 25.77 -3.61 9.76
C HIS A 176 26.06 -2.19 10.26
N ASP A 177 25.93 -1.18 9.39
CA ASP A 177 26.01 0.23 9.78
C ASP A 177 24.68 0.68 10.39
N LYS A 178 24.74 1.12 11.65
CA LYS A 178 23.57 1.59 12.42
C LYS A 178 23.47 3.11 12.48
N GLN A 179 24.35 3.82 11.78
CA GLN A 179 24.31 5.27 11.71
C GLN A 179 23.29 5.74 10.66
N HIS A 180 22.85 6.98 10.83
CA HIS A 180 21.98 7.67 9.90
C HIS A 180 22.68 8.91 9.37
N TYR A 181 22.49 9.19 8.10
CA TYR A 181 23.16 10.25 7.37
C TYR A 181 22.10 11.11 6.69
N LEU A 182 22.34 12.42 6.65
CA LEU A 182 21.52 13.34 5.87
C LEU A 182 21.56 12.91 4.40
N THR A 183 20.39 12.64 3.84
CA THR A 183 20.20 12.06 2.51
C THR A 183 19.19 12.89 1.73
N HIS A 184 19.51 13.22 0.49
CA HIS A 184 18.73 14.10 -0.38
C HIS A 184 17.51 13.45 -1.03
N LEU A 185 17.52 12.11 -1.19
CA LEU A 185 16.58 11.27 -1.96
C LEU A 185 16.50 11.55 -3.47
N ASP A 186 16.61 12.81 -3.89
CA ASP A 186 16.53 13.26 -5.29
C ASP A 186 17.82 13.95 -5.79
N LEU A 187 18.98 13.32 -5.60
CA LEU A 187 20.27 13.92 -6.00
C LEU A 187 20.53 13.73 -7.50
N GLU A 188 19.85 14.53 -8.30
CA GLU A 188 19.88 14.51 -9.77
C GLU A 188 20.59 15.76 -10.34
N PRO A 189 21.02 15.78 -11.61
CA PRO A 189 21.77 16.90 -12.19
C PRO A 189 21.08 18.26 -12.06
N ARG A 190 19.73 18.27 -12.14
CA ARG A 190 18.90 19.47 -11.95
C ARG A 190 19.05 20.10 -10.56
N ASN A 191 19.50 19.33 -9.58
CA ASN A 191 19.67 19.74 -8.19
C ASN A 191 21.13 20.08 -7.85
N LEU A 192 22.03 20.09 -8.84
CA LEU A 192 23.44 20.45 -8.68
C LEU A 192 23.74 21.80 -9.32
N MET A 193 24.30 22.74 -8.54
CA MET A 193 24.85 23.97 -9.08
C MET A 193 26.33 23.80 -9.35
N VAL A 194 26.74 24.03 -10.59
CA VAL A 194 28.13 23.93 -11.01
C VAL A 194 28.61 25.29 -11.52
N GLN A 195 29.70 25.79 -10.94
CA GLN A 195 30.40 26.95 -11.44
C GLN A 195 31.48 26.52 -12.41
N VAL A 196 31.41 27.00 -13.65
CA VAL A 196 32.48 26.84 -14.64
C VAL A 196 33.60 27.83 -14.29
N ILE A 197 34.79 27.32 -13.98
CA ILE A 197 35.97 28.14 -13.67
C ILE A 197 36.73 28.45 -14.97
N ASN A 198 36.90 27.44 -15.82
CA ASN A 198 37.48 27.54 -17.17
C ASN A 198 37.10 26.29 -17.99
N ASP A 199 37.58 26.21 -19.23
CA ASP A 199 37.30 25.12 -20.19
C ASP A 199 37.68 23.71 -19.70
N LYS A 200 38.45 23.59 -18.61
CA LYS A 200 38.93 22.30 -18.07
C LYS A 200 38.56 22.06 -16.61
N SER A 201 37.90 23.01 -15.96
CA SER A 201 37.59 22.87 -14.54
C SER A 201 36.27 23.51 -14.17
N THR A 202 35.52 22.74 -13.40
CA THR A 202 34.27 23.13 -12.81
C THR A 202 34.35 22.92 -11.30
N ARG A 203 33.50 23.61 -10.56
CA ARG A 203 33.37 23.47 -9.12
C ARG A 203 31.90 23.35 -8.76
N LEU A 204 31.54 22.31 -8.01
CA LEU A 204 30.24 22.22 -7.37
C LEU A 204 30.09 23.39 -6.40
N SER A 205 29.15 24.28 -6.66
CA SER A 205 28.91 25.50 -5.88
C SER A 205 27.70 25.39 -4.95
N GLY A 206 26.81 24.42 -5.17
CA GLY A 206 25.64 24.21 -4.34
C GLY A 206 24.89 22.94 -4.68
N ILE A 207 24.08 22.48 -3.72
CA ILE A 207 23.08 21.41 -3.87
C ILE A 207 21.74 22.03 -3.49
N LEU A 208 20.76 21.95 -4.38
CA LEU A 208 19.43 22.54 -4.25
C LEU A 208 18.39 21.48 -3.93
N ASP A 209 17.18 21.90 -3.56
CA ASP A 209 16.00 21.02 -3.45
C ASP A 209 16.07 19.96 -2.34
N TRP A 210 16.27 20.44 -1.09
CA TRP A 210 16.35 19.60 0.11
C TRP A 210 14.98 19.33 0.78
N ASP A 211 13.87 19.47 0.06
CA ASP A 211 12.52 19.33 0.62
C ASP A 211 12.17 17.88 1.02
N GLU A 212 12.71 16.88 0.29
CA GLU A 212 12.58 15.47 0.61
C GLU A 212 13.71 14.91 1.50
N ALA A 213 14.58 15.79 2.01
CA ALA A 213 15.76 15.35 2.75
C ALA A 213 15.41 14.68 4.09
N LEU A 214 16.09 13.58 4.41
CA LEU A 214 15.91 12.84 5.65
C LEU A 214 17.19 12.20 6.18
N PHE A 215 17.16 11.73 7.43
CA PHE A 215 18.22 10.92 7.99
C PHE A 215 17.98 9.43 7.69
N ALA A 216 18.83 8.83 6.86
CA ALA A 216 18.71 7.45 6.41
C ALA A 216 20.01 6.65 6.54
N PRO A 217 19.94 5.30 6.50
CA PRO A 217 21.13 4.46 6.42
C PRO A 217 22.03 4.80 5.23
N ALA A 218 23.33 4.49 5.33
CA ALA A 218 24.32 4.83 4.32
C ALA A 218 23.91 4.40 2.90
N PHE A 219 23.30 3.22 2.71
CA PHE A 219 22.95 2.76 1.37
C PHE A 219 21.95 3.67 0.63
N MET A 220 21.18 4.52 1.33
CA MET A 220 20.25 5.46 0.70
C MET A 220 20.97 6.61 -0.02
N ASN A 221 22.13 7.04 0.47
CA ASN A 221 22.89 8.15 -0.14
C ASN A 221 24.01 7.70 -1.09
N ARG A 222 24.11 6.40 -1.35
CA ARG A 222 25.12 5.81 -2.25
C ARG A 222 24.50 5.23 -3.52
N LYS A 223 23.37 5.79 -3.98
CA LYS A 223 22.84 5.51 -5.32
C LYS A 223 23.95 5.84 -6.35
N PRO A 224 24.22 4.96 -7.33
CA PRO A 224 25.17 5.28 -8.39
C PRO A 224 24.63 6.48 -9.21
N PRO A 225 25.45 7.50 -9.52
CA PRO A 225 25.04 8.60 -10.40
C PRO A 225 25.04 8.15 -11.87
N GLN A 226 24.18 7.19 -12.21
CA GLN A 226 24.15 6.53 -13.52
C GLN A 226 23.80 7.53 -14.65
N TRP A 227 23.11 8.61 -14.33
CA TRP A 227 22.94 9.79 -15.18
C TRP A 227 24.24 10.35 -15.77
N LEU A 228 25.42 10.05 -15.20
CA LEU A 228 26.72 10.45 -15.77
C LEU A 228 27.17 9.61 -16.98
N TRP A 229 26.68 8.38 -17.13
CA TRP A 229 27.18 7.42 -18.13
C TRP A 229 26.09 6.63 -18.87
N ASP A 230 24.82 6.79 -18.49
CA ASP A 230 23.65 6.19 -19.13
C ASP A 230 22.45 7.16 -19.04
N TRP A 231 22.69 8.42 -19.42
CA TRP A 231 21.63 9.43 -19.51
C TRP A 231 20.67 9.08 -20.66
N GLN A 232 19.38 8.97 -20.35
CA GLN A 232 18.32 8.77 -21.32
C GLN A 232 17.40 9.98 -21.22
N ASP A 233 17.31 10.78 -22.29
CA ASP A 233 16.73 12.13 -22.26
C ASP A 233 15.26 12.19 -21.78
N ASP A 234 14.53 11.07 -21.84
CA ASP A 234 13.09 11.01 -21.57
C ASP A 234 12.68 9.95 -20.52
N ASP A 235 13.62 9.19 -19.95
CA ASP A 235 13.31 8.07 -19.04
C ASP A 235 13.79 8.33 -17.60
N GLU A 236 12.96 7.96 -16.61
CA GLU A 236 13.40 7.87 -15.22
C GLU A 236 14.59 6.92 -15.11
N GLU A 237 15.58 7.27 -14.27
CA GLU A 237 16.81 6.49 -14.12
C GLU A 237 16.50 5.06 -13.61
N ASP A 238 16.62 4.08 -14.50
CA ASP A 238 16.46 2.67 -14.18
C ASP A 238 17.74 2.14 -13.51
N GLU A 239 17.75 2.21 -12.18
CA GLU A 239 18.86 1.74 -11.36
C GLU A 239 19.19 0.25 -11.57
N SER A 240 18.29 -0.54 -12.17
CA SER A 240 18.56 -1.94 -12.51
C SER A 240 19.71 -2.09 -13.52
N LYS A 241 19.86 -1.10 -14.41
CA LYS A 241 20.91 -1.00 -15.44
C LYS A 241 22.23 -0.42 -14.92
N ALA A 242 22.31 0.02 -13.66
CA ALA A 242 23.54 0.61 -13.11
C ALA A 242 24.79 -0.30 -13.20
N ASN A 243 24.59 -1.62 -13.25
CA ASN A 243 25.66 -2.60 -13.40
C ASN A 243 26.09 -2.84 -14.87
N ASP A 244 25.35 -2.31 -15.83
CA ASP A 244 25.61 -2.52 -17.24
C ASP A 244 26.90 -1.79 -17.65
N VAL A 245 27.58 -2.35 -18.65
CA VAL A 245 28.79 -1.76 -19.21
C VAL A 245 28.35 -0.72 -20.24
N PRO A 246 28.72 0.57 -20.09
CA PRO A 246 28.39 1.57 -21.09
C PRO A 246 28.97 1.20 -22.46
N LEU A 247 28.19 1.43 -23.52
CA LEU A 247 28.62 1.14 -24.89
C LEU A 247 29.67 2.13 -25.40
N ASP A 248 29.58 3.38 -24.93
CA ASP A 248 30.51 4.45 -25.29
C ASP A 248 31.77 4.41 -24.42
N ALA A 249 32.94 4.57 -25.06
CA ALA A 249 34.22 4.53 -24.37
C ALA A 249 34.39 5.67 -23.36
N GLY A 250 33.85 6.86 -23.64
CA GLY A 250 33.85 8.00 -22.72
C GLY A 250 32.98 7.72 -21.50
N ASN A 251 31.77 7.19 -21.69
CA ASN A 251 30.90 6.79 -20.58
C ASN A 251 31.52 5.70 -19.70
N TRP A 252 32.25 4.75 -20.31
CA TRP A 252 33.00 3.75 -19.57
C TRP A 252 34.12 4.37 -18.72
N GLU A 253 34.87 5.33 -19.26
CA GLU A 253 35.90 6.08 -18.51
C GLU A 253 35.30 6.86 -17.33
N ILE A 254 34.13 7.48 -17.52
CA ILE A 254 33.41 8.21 -16.45
C ILE A 254 32.96 7.25 -15.33
N LYS A 255 32.32 6.12 -15.69
CA LYS A 255 31.90 5.09 -14.71
C LYS A 255 33.10 4.57 -13.92
N ARG A 256 34.21 4.28 -14.60
CA ARG A 256 35.45 3.82 -13.97
C ARG A 256 36.04 4.88 -13.03
N ALA A 257 36.09 6.14 -13.46
CA ALA A 257 36.59 7.23 -12.64
C ALA A 257 35.75 7.41 -11.36
N PHE A 258 34.43 7.24 -11.45
CA PHE A 258 33.54 7.21 -10.29
C PHE A 258 33.88 6.05 -9.35
N GLU A 259 33.96 4.82 -9.86
CA GLU A 259 34.26 3.63 -9.05
C GLU A 259 35.60 3.74 -8.32
N ASP A 260 36.63 4.21 -9.03
CA ASP A 260 37.97 4.43 -8.48
C ASP A 260 37.96 5.51 -7.37
N ALA A 261 37.22 6.60 -7.56
CA ALA A 261 37.13 7.69 -6.58
C ALA A 261 36.25 7.37 -5.37
N ALA A 262 35.15 6.63 -5.58
CA ALA A 262 34.18 6.27 -4.55
C ALA A 262 34.74 5.20 -3.60
N GLY A 263 35.56 4.30 -4.13
CA GLY A 263 36.17 3.22 -3.37
C GLY A 263 35.18 2.11 -3.00
N HIS A 264 35.75 0.99 -2.52
CA HIS A 264 35.05 -0.28 -2.41
C HIS A 264 33.77 -0.24 -1.57
N SER A 265 33.74 0.50 -0.45
CA SER A 265 32.56 0.56 0.42
C SER A 265 31.37 1.25 -0.24
N ILE A 266 31.61 2.31 -1.01
CA ILE A 266 30.54 3.02 -1.73
C ILE A 266 30.06 2.17 -2.90
N VAL A 267 30.98 1.65 -3.70
CA VAL A 267 30.68 0.78 -4.85
C VAL A 267 29.83 -0.41 -4.44
N ARG A 268 30.10 -1.02 -3.27
CA ARG A 268 29.27 -2.09 -2.70
C ARG A 268 27.81 -1.64 -2.50
N TYR A 269 27.58 -0.47 -1.91
CA TYR A 269 26.23 0.05 -1.69
C TYR A 269 25.55 0.50 -2.99
N ALA A 270 26.33 1.03 -3.93
CA ALA A 270 25.82 1.52 -5.20
C ALA A 270 25.27 0.38 -6.07
N TYR A 271 26.03 -0.70 -6.21
CA TYR A 271 25.72 -1.74 -7.19
C TYR A 271 25.12 -3.01 -6.62
N GLY A 272 25.24 -3.24 -5.30
CA GLY A 272 24.68 -4.44 -4.66
C GLY A 272 23.17 -4.52 -4.84
N LYS A 273 22.68 -5.63 -5.41
CA LYS A 273 21.27 -5.80 -5.78
C LYS A 273 20.36 -5.69 -4.56
N GLU A 274 20.81 -6.16 -3.41
CA GLU A 274 20.11 -6.11 -2.14
C GLU A 274 19.97 -4.66 -1.65
N TYR A 275 20.98 -3.81 -1.86
CA TYR A 275 20.89 -2.39 -1.50
C TYR A 275 19.98 -1.60 -2.44
N ARG A 276 19.91 -1.98 -3.73
CA ARG A 276 18.90 -1.45 -4.66
C ARG A 276 17.49 -1.81 -4.21
N THR A 277 17.25 -3.10 -3.92
CA THR A 277 15.99 -3.58 -3.33
C THR A 277 15.65 -2.81 -2.04
N ALA A 278 16.62 -2.58 -1.15
CA ALA A 278 16.40 -1.81 0.06
C ALA A 278 16.03 -0.35 -0.19
N ARG A 279 16.66 0.31 -1.18
CA ARG A 279 16.30 1.68 -1.60
C ARG A 279 14.88 1.73 -2.16
N ASP A 280 14.53 0.81 -3.04
CA ASP A 280 13.20 0.76 -3.66
C ASP A 280 12.10 0.52 -2.62
N MET A 281 12.34 -0.38 -1.67
CA MET A 281 11.44 -0.60 -0.54
C MET A 281 11.33 0.63 0.35
N PHE A 282 12.43 1.33 0.60
CA PHE A 282 12.46 2.53 1.43
C PHE A 282 11.69 3.68 0.78
N ARG A 283 11.88 3.92 -0.52
CA ARG A 283 11.10 4.91 -1.28
C ARG A 283 9.61 4.67 -1.14
N LEU A 284 9.16 3.44 -1.41
CA LEU A 284 7.77 3.06 -1.20
C LEU A 284 7.30 3.26 0.24
N ALA A 285 8.14 2.97 1.24
CA ALA A 285 7.79 3.18 2.65
C ALA A 285 7.61 4.67 3.00
N VAL A 286 8.34 5.57 2.35
CA VAL A 286 8.24 7.03 2.54
C VAL A 286 7.05 7.60 1.76
N GLU A 287 6.94 7.27 0.48
CA GLU A 287 5.92 7.80 -0.45
C GLU A 287 4.55 7.14 -0.25
N GLY A 288 4.54 5.91 0.28
CA GLY A 288 3.39 5.03 0.34
C GLY A 288 3.13 4.28 -0.96
N VAL A 289 2.15 3.37 -0.92
CA VAL A 289 1.67 2.63 -2.10
C VAL A 289 0.32 3.20 -2.48
N ASN A 290 0.34 4.32 -3.22
CA ASN A 290 -0.84 5.14 -3.54
C ASN A 290 -1.42 4.85 -4.94
N SER A 291 -0.68 4.13 -5.78
CA SER A 291 -1.07 3.82 -7.16
C SER A 291 -0.89 2.33 -7.47
N ASN A 292 -1.47 1.87 -8.58
CA ASN A 292 -1.26 0.49 -9.00
C ASN A 292 0.13 0.25 -9.56
N GLU A 293 0.74 1.26 -10.14
CA GLU A 293 2.14 1.15 -10.53
C GLU A 293 3.01 0.96 -9.29
N SER A 294 2.74 1.66 -8.18
CA SER A 294 3.41 1.40 -6.90
C SER A 294 3.15 -0.03 -6.39
N PHE A 295 1.95 -0.58 -6.58
CA PHE A 295 1.65 -1.98 -6.22
C PHE A 295 2.38 -3.00 -7.10
N ARG A 296 2.40 -2.79 -8.42
CA ARG A 296 3.12 -3.63 -9.38
C ARG A 296 4.62 -3.55 -9.12
N TYR A 297 5.11 -2.36 -8.82
CA TYR A 297 6.49 -2.13 -8.44
C TYR A 297 6.84 -2.85 -7.14
N ALA A 298 5.99 -2.77 -6.10
CA ALA A 298 6.16 -3.55 -4.88
C ALA A 298 6.16 -5.07 -5.13
N ALA A 299 5.27 -5.57 -6.00
CA ALA A 299 5.24 -6.96 -6.39
C ALA A 299 6.51 -7.38 -7.15
N LYS A 300 7.03 -6.52 -8.03
CA LYS A 300 8.29 -6.71 -8.73
C LYS A 300 9.45 -6.79 -7.74
N ILE A 301 9.54 -5.88 -6.77
CA ILE A 301 10.57 -5.90 -5.72
C ILE A 301 10.57 -7.24 -4.96
N ILE A 302 9.38 -7.75 -4.61
CA ILE A 302 9.24 -9.05 -3.93
C ILE A 302 9.68 -10.21 -4.85
N ALA A 303 9.29 -10.18 -6.12
CA ALA A 303 9.70 -11.19 -7.09
C ALA A 303 11.22 -11.21 -7.27
N ASP A 304 11.84 -10.04 -7.42
CA ASP A 304 13.29 -9.87 -7.56
C ASP A 304 14.01 -10.37 -6.30
N TRP A 305 13.50 -10.05 -5.10
CA TRP A 305 14.03 -10.59 -3.85
C TRP A 305 13.99 -12.12 -3.81
N ASN A 306 12.86 -12.73 -4.20
CA ASN A 306 12.71 -14.18 -4.18
C ASN A 306 13.65 -14.89 -5.17
N VAL A 307 14.02 -14.22 -6.26
CA VAL A 307 15.03 -14.71 -7.20
C VAL A 307 16.43 -14.62 -6.59
N LEU A 308 16.74 -13.54 -5.87
CA LEU A 308 18.04 -13.34 -5.23
C LEU A 308 18.27 -14.24 -4.01
N HIS A 309 17.23 -14.46 -3.21
CA HIS A 309 17.27 -15.19 -1.95
C HIS A 309 16.13 -16.20 -1.85
N PRO A 310 16.16 -17.30 -2.64
CA PRO A 310 15.09 -18.30 -2.66
C PRO A 310 14.84 -18.95 -1.28
N GLU A 311 15.88 -19.09 -0.46
CA GLU A 311 15.82 -19.59 0.92
C GLU A 311 15.10 -18.64 1.90
N HIS A 312 14.97 -17.37 1.54
CA HIS A 312 14.25 -16.34 2.28
C HIS A 312 13.05 -15.80 1.48
N SER A 313 12.51 -16.63 0.59
CA SER A 313 11.37 -16.24 -0.23
C SER A 313 10.17 -15.81 0.61
N VAL A 314 9.51 -14.76 0.15
CA VAL A 314 8.30 -14.22 0.75
C VAL A 314 7.20 -14.23 -0.29
N GLU A 315 6.02 -14.66 0.11
CA GLU A 315 4.83 -14.43 -0.69
C GLU A 315 4.43 -12.98 -0.51
N LEU A 316 3.94 -12.36 -1.58
CA LEU A 316 3.15 -11.15 -1.43
C LEU A 316 1.96 -11.53 -0.56
N VAL A 317 1.91 -11.00 0.67
CA VAL A 317 0.78 -11.26 1.56
C VAL A 317 -0.38 -10.45 0.99
N VAL A 318 -1.23 -11.16 0.27
CA VAL A 318 -2.45 -10.66 -0.38
C VAL A 318 -3.51 -10.47 0.70
#